data_AF-A0AAW0FNN0-F1
#
_entry.id   AF-A0AAW0FNN0-F1
#
_cell.length_a   1.000
_cell.length_b   1.000
_cell.length_c   1.000
_cell.angle_alpha   90.00
_cell.angle_beta   90.00
_cell.angle_gamma   90.00
#
_symmetry.space_group_name_H-M   'P 1'
#
loop_
_entity.id
_entity.type
_entity.pdbx_description
1 polymer ?
#
loop_
_entity_poly.entity_id
_entity_poly.type
_entity_poly.pdbx_seq_one_letter_code
_entity_poly.pdbx_strand_id
1 'polypeptide(L)'
;MNSTTTLIPEANCTLQGNPDISGIGVRISFYLQNIFLVFLVNRSYEDAPNALWTFIMTNVGLTLAAIVQASDHQLSFFQAIQVSNLVWLANFGTFFALASYSRSRRNHGLPELSFRRGFEDLTWPKSIPKYAGMVQMFFSMALTLYIWVTAKTFGNHTQAACEQDVNYVVFFVALPALRSGRIVALAITSLLTAIYLLVSFHELYNHYRSYKRARVKKSHLQSTSDTSLPTSPPQADIEMNSAHQERVARPVNRTRTLNHMRLRGDPMLVGIGICQVFVFVYFVLCSELLLRYNTMDDSDAEWGFGQILALIVTIPSLIAVVQAFQKHGFRNLHHLKSKPRRHSFSDFRPELNSPRRD
;
A
#
# COMPACT_ATOMS: atom_id res chain seq x y z
N MET A 1 61.81 -12.69 -33.64
CA MET A 1 60.46 -13.18 -33.33
C MET A 1 59.72 -12.03 -32.67
N ASN A 2 58.99 -11.25 -33.47
CA ASN A 2 58.26 -10.08 -33.00
C ASN A 2 56.85 -10.56 -32.65
N SER A 3 56.54 -10.64 -31.36
CA SER A 3 55.18 -10.85 -30.89
C SER A 3 54.36 -9.61 -31.24
N THR A 4 53.66 -9.67 -32.36
CA THR A 4 52.66 -8.69 -32.75
C THR A 4 51.49 -8.83 -31.79
N THR A 5 51.52 -8.08 -30.69
CA THR A 5 50.37 -7.91 -29.80
C THR A 5 49.27 -7.22 -30.62
N THR A 6 48.36 -8.02 -31.17
CA THR A 6 47.11 -7.53 -31.74
C THR A 6 46.34 -6.86 -30.61
N LEU A 7 46.45 -5.54 -30.52
CA LEU A 7 45.56 -4.69 -29.74
C LEU A 7 44.15 -4.93 -30.29
N ILE A 8 43.40 -5.81 -29.64
CA ILE A 8 41.96 -5.90 -29.84
C ILE A 8 41.47 -4.49 -29.51
N PRO A 9 40.84 -3.78 -30.46
CA PRO A 9 40.32 -2.44 -30.18
C PRO A 9 39.47 -2.55 -28.92
N GLU A 10 39.71 -1.68 -27.95
CA GLU A 10 38.82 -1.54 -26.79
C GLU A 10 37.43 -1.29 -27.37
N ALA A 11 36.63 -2.36 -27.41
CA ALA A 11 35.29 -2.29 -27.90
C ALA A 11 34.57 -1.41 -26.88
N ASN A 12 34.32 -0.16 -27.27
CA ASN A 12 33.46 0.75 -26.51
C ASN A 12 32.11 0.05 -26.37
N CYS A 13 31.95 -0.66 -25.26
CA CYS A 13 30.78 -1.47 -25.08
C CYS A 13 29.66 -0.62 -24.49
N THR A 14 28.80 -0.14 -25.37
CA THR A 14 27.60 0.58 -24.98
C THR A 14 26.49 -0.42 -24.70
N LEU A 15 25.93 -0.36 -23.49
CA LEU A 15 24.76 -1.16 -23.13
C LEU A 15 23.54 -0.57 -23.83
N GLN A 16 22.92 -1.33 -24.72
CA GLN A 16 21.68 -0.93 -25.36
C GLN A 16 20.52 -1.03 -24.37
N GLY A 17 19.99 0.12 -23.93
CA GLY A 17 18.82 0.24 -23.07
C GLY A 17 17.53 0.06 -23.87
N ASN A 18 16.50 -0.52 -23.25
CA ASN A 18 15.14 -0.45 -23.76
C ASN A 18 14.45 0.75 -23.07
N PRO A 19 14.24 1.87 -23.80
CA PRO A 19 13.69 3.08 -23.21
C PRO A 19 12.28 2.87 -22.64
N ASP A 20 11.53 1.85 -23.05
CA ASP A 20 10.20 1.58 -22.49
C ASP A 20 10.24 0.90 -21.11
N ILE A 21 11.41 0.42 -20.66
CA ILE A 21 11.59 -0.24 -19.36
C ILE A 21 12.43 0.62 -18.42
N SER A 22 13.63 1.00 -18.88
CA SER A 22 14.64 1.74 -18.11
C SER A 22 14.54 3.24 -18.30
N GLY A 23 13.64 3.67 -19.18
CA GLY A 23 13.49 5.05 -19.58
C GLY A 23 13.26 6.03 -18.44
N ILE A 24 13.69 7.25 -18.70
CA ILE A 24 13.54 8.37 -17.76
C ILE A 24 12.07 8.59 -17.39
N GLY A 25 11.14 8.47 -18.33
CA GLY A 25 9.71 8.65 -18.06
C GLY A 25 9.11 7.56 -17.16
N VAL A 26 9.54 6.30 -17.30
CA VAL A 26 9.11 5.21 -16.41
C VAL A 26 9.60 5.47 -14.99
N ARG A 27 10.88 5.82 -14.83
CA ARG A 27 11.48 6.16 -13.53
C ARG A 27 10.76 7.33 -12.87
N ILE A 28 10.60 8.45 -13.57
CA ILE A 28 9.92 9.64 -13.07
C ILE A 28 8.48 9.31 -12.66
N SER A 29 7.76 8.52 -13.48
CA SER A 29 6.41 8.06 -13.14
C SER A 29 6.39 7.31 -11.81
N PHE A 30 7.27 6.32 -11.64
CA PHE A 30 7.37 5.57 -10.39
C PHE A 30 7.72 6.45 -9.19
N TYR A 31 8.63 7.41 -9.37
CA TYR A 31 9.01 8.36 -8.32
C TYR A 31 7.83 9.23 -7.91
N LEU A 32 7.10 9.79 -8.88
CA LEU A 32 5.91 10.61 -8.63
C LEU A 32 4.79 9.80 -7.97
N GLN A 33 4.50 8.59 -8.45
CA GLN A 33 3.47 7.73 -7.85
C GLN A 33 3.77 7.43 -6.38
N ASN A 34 5.02 7.12 -6.05
CA ASN A 34 5.45 6.89 -4.67
C ASN A 34 5.26 8.15 -3.81
N ILE A 35 5.69 9.32 -4.30
CA ILE A 35 5.52 10.60 -3.61
C ILE A 35 4.04 10.92 -3.35
N PHE A 36 3.19 10.76 -4.38
CA PHE A 36 1.75 10.99 -4.27
C PHE A 36 1.10 10.04 -3.27
N LEU A 37 1.51 8.77 -3.25
CA LEU A 37 1.04 7.80 -2.26
C LEU A 37 1.39 8.24 -0.83
N VAL A 38 2.60 8.75 -0.59
CA VAL A 38 3.02 9.29 0.72
C VAL A 38 2.10 10.44 1.13
N PHE A 39 1.85 11.39 0.23
CA PHE A 39 1.00 12.54 0.52
C PHE A 39 -0.45 12.13 0.80
N LEU A 40 -1.00 11.21 0.02
CA LEU A 40 -2.38 10.73 0.19
C LEU A 40 -2.57 10.03 1.52
N VAL A 41 -1.67 9.11 1.86
CA VAL A 41 -1.75 8.36 3.12
C VAL A 41 -1.66 9.28 4.34
N ASN A 42 -0.87 10.36 4.24
CA ASN A 42 -0.74 11.34 5.32
C ASN A 42 -1.92 12.32 5.42
N ARG A 43 -2.63 12.61 4.32
CA ARG A 43 -3.69 13.63 4.28
C ARG A 43 -5.11 13.08 4.20
N SER A 44 -5.36 12.06 3.39
CA SER A 44 -6.68 11.50 3.14
C SER A 44 -6.68 9.98 3.26
N TYR A 45 -7.07 9.49 4.44
CA TYR A 45 -7.24 8.04 4.67
C TYR A 45 -8.44 7.45 3.91
N GLU A 46 -9.39 8.30 3.50
CA GLU A 46 -10.59 7.91 2.75
C GLU A 46 -10.25 7.58 1.30
N ASP A 47 -9.36 8.37 0.69
CA ASP A 47 -8.94 8.22 -0.71
C ASP A 47 -7.71 7.31 -0.89
N ALA A 48 -6.96 7.08 0.21
CA ALA A 48 -5.76 6.25 0.20
C ALA A 48 -5.94 4.83 -0.36
N PRO A 49 -7.04 4.09 -0.10
CA PRO A 49 -7.22 2.73 -0.64
C PRO A 49 -7.27 2.69 -2.17
N ASN A 50 -7.88 3.70 -2.82
CA ASN A 50 -7.98 3.75 -4.27
C ASN A 50 -6.61 4.01 -4.90
N ALA A 51 -5.88 4.99 -4.39
CA ALA A 51 -4.53 5.28 -4.87
C ALA A 51 -3.55 4.14 -4.58
N LEU A 52 -3.67 3.49 -3.43
CA LEU A 52 -2.89 2.30 -3.08
C LEU A 52 -3.19 1.14 -4.05
N TRP A 53 -4.45 0.94 -4.41
CA TRP A 53 -4.83 -0.09 -5.39
C TRP A 53 -4.23 0.19 -6.77
N THR A 54 -4.36 1.42 -7.28
CA THR A 54 -3.72 1.82 -8.54
C THR A 54 -2.23 1.56 -8.50
N PHE A 55 -1.56 1.95 -7.42
CA PHE A 55 -0.13 1.74 -7.25
C PHE A 55 0.27 0.26 -7.24
N ILE A 56 -0.49 -0.58 -6.52
CA ILE A 56 -0.29 -2.04 -6.52
C ILE A 56 -0.45 -2.59 -7.93
N MET A 57 -1.48 -2.17 -8.68
CA MET A 57 -1.72 -2.63 -10.06
C MET A 57 -0.59 -2.22 -11.01
N THR A 58 -0.08 -0.99 -10.89
CA THR A 58 1.07 -0.55 -11.68
C THR A 58 2.32 -1.36 -11.36
N ASN A 59 2.58 -1.67 -10.08
CA ASN A 59 3.71 -2.49 -9.69
C ASN A 59 3.57 -3.95 -10.16
N VAL A 60 2.35 -4.52 -10.12
CA VAL A 60 2.06 -5.83 -10.74
C VAL A 60 2.33 -5.79 -12.24
N GLY A 61 1.86 -4.75 -12.93
CA GLY A 61 2.09 -4.56 -14.36
C GLY A 61 3.58 -4.51 -14.71
N LEU A 62 4.38 -3.74 -13.96
CA LEU A 62 5.83 -3.70 -14.11
C LEU A 62 6.48 -5.07 -13.88
N THR A 63 6.06 -5.77 -12.81
CA THR A 63 6.60 -7.09 -12.46
C THR A 63 6.28 -8.11 -13.56
N LEU A 64 5.07 -8.09 -14.11
CA LEU A 64 4.67 -8.96 -15.22
C LEU A 64 5.43 -8.63 -16.51
N ALA A 65 5.56 -7.35 -16.85
CA ALA A 65 6.33 -6.92 -18.02
C ALA A 65 7.80 -7.38 -17.92
N ALA A 66 8.39 -7.28 -16.73
CA ALA A 66 9.74 -7.76 -16.48
C ALA A 66 9.87 -9.28 -16.67
N ILE A 67 8.88 -10.04 -16.23
CA ILE A 67 8.86 -11.51 -16.38
C ILE A 67 8.75 -11.90 -17.85
N VAL A 68 7.81 -11.30 -18.59
CA VAL A 68 7.61 -11.59 -20.02
C VAL A 68 8.87 -11.25 -20.82
N GLN A 69 9.49 -10.10 -20.55
CA GLN A 69 10.71 -9.70 -21.26
C GLN A 69 11.94 -10.51 -20.85
N ALA A 70 11.99 -10.98 -19.60
CA ALA A 70 13.01 -11.91 -19.15
C ALA A 70 12.86 -13.28 -19.83
N SER A 71 11.62 -13.76 -20.05
CA SER A 71 11.39 -15.03 -20.75
C SER A 71 11.73 -14.96 -22.24
N ASP A 72 11.60 -13.79 -22.86
CA ASP A 72 11.94 -13.59 -24.28
C ASP A 72 13.44 -13.33 -24.50
N HIS A 73 14.27 -13.39 -23.44
CA HIS A 73 15.71 -13.06 -23.48
C HIS A 73 16.02 -11.65 -24.03
N GLN A 74 15.03 -10.74 -24.02
CA GLN A 74 15.18 -9.36 -24.47
C GLN A 74 15.66 -8.43 -23.36
N LEU A 75 15.50 -8.85 -22.10
CA LEU A 75 15.91 -8.07 -20.93
C LEU A 75 17.39 -8.32 -20.62
N SER A 76 18.21 -7.26 -20.66
CA SER A 76 19.60 -7.34 -20.19
C SER A 76 19.66 -7.46 -18.66
N PHE A 77 20.77 -7.99 -18.14
CA PHE A 77 20.93 -8.09 -16.67
C PHE A 77 20.89 -6.73 -15.99
N PHE A 78 21.46 -5.71 -16.63
CA PHE A 78 21.42 -4.33 -16.15
C PHE A 78 19.97 -3.81 -16.02
N GLN A 79 19.14 -4.00 -17.05
CA GLN A 79 17.73 -3.60 -17.02
C GLN A 79 16.97 -4.35 -15.92
N ALA A 80 17.28 -5.63 -15.72
CA ALA A 80 16.68 -6.44 -14.65
C ALA A 80 17.01 -5.87 -13.25
N ILE A 81 18.25 -5.44 -13.01
CA ILE A 81 18.64 -4.78 -11.75
C ILE A 81 17.86 -3.47 -11.58
N GLN A 82 17.76 -2.66 -12.62
CA GLN A 82 17.03 -1.39 -12.55
C GLN A 82 15.55 -1.59 -12.24
N VAL A 83 14.91 -2.54 -12.92
CA VAL A 83 13.52 -2.94 -12.62
C VAL A 83 13.41 -3.45 -11.18
N SER A 84 14.36 -4.28 -10.72
CA SER A 84 14.39 -4.74 -9.34
C SER A 84 14.44 -3.58 -8.34
N ASN A 85 15.25 -2.54 -8.59
CA ASN A 85 15.31 -1.34 -7.75
C ASN A 85 13.96 -0.57 -7.72
N LEU A 86 13.29 -0.43 -8.86
CA LEU A 86 11.96 0.21 -8.93
C LEU A 86 10.90 -0.60 -8.19
N VAL A 87 10.93 -1.93 -8.35
CA VAL A 87 10.05 -2.86 -7.64
C VAL A 87 10.30 -2.79 -6.13
N TRP A 88 11.55 -2.71 -5.68
CA TRP A 88 11.90 -2.51 -4.27
C TRP A 88 11.36 -1.20 -3.72
N LEU A 89 11.54 -0.10 -4.44
CA LEU A 89 10.99 1.20 -4.07
C LEU A 89 9.46 1.10 -3.90
N ALA A 90 8.77 0.48 -4.85
CA ALA A 90 7.33 0.32 -4.78
C ALA A 90 6.87 -0.62 -3.66
N ASN A 91 7.66 -1.65 -3.35
CA ASN A 91 7.40 -2.55 -2.25
C ASN A 91 7.48 -1.83 -0.90
N PHE A 92 8.52 -1.03 -0.68
CA PHE A 92 8.64 -0.21 0.53
C PHE A 92 7.53 0.84 0.61
N GLY A 93 7.20 1.51 -0.49
CA GLY A 93 6.09 2.46 -0.56
C GLY A 93 4.75 1.84 -0.15
N THR A 94 4.44 0.66 -0.68
CA THR A 94 3.23 -0.12 -0.34
C THR A 94 3.21 -0.52 1.13
N PHE A 95 4.35 -0.99 1.66
CA PHE A 95 4.47 -1.38 3.06
C PHE A 95 4.21 -0.20 4.01
N PHE A 96 4.85 0.95 3.78
CA PHE A 96 4.65 2.15 4.60
C PHE A 96 3.24 2.72 4.48
N ALA A 97 2.66 2.67 3.27
CA ALA A 97 1.28 3.08 3.04
C ALA A 97 0.29 2.21 3.84
N LEU A 98 0.46 0.88 3.80
CA LEU A 98 -0.36 -0.06 4.57
C LEU A 98 -0.16 0.10 6.08
N ALA A 99 1.08 0.31 6.55
CA ALA A 99 1.38 0.51 7.96
C ALA A 99 0.72 1.78 8.50
N SER A 100 0.83 2.89 7.76
CA SER A 100 0.21 4.17 8.08
C SER A 100 -1.33 4.08 8.03
N TYR A 101 -1.88 3.43 7.01
CA TYR A 101 -3.32 3.19 6.89
C TYR A 101 -3.87 2.35 8.05
N SER A 102 -3.21 1.23 8.38
CA SER A 102 -3.58 0.36 9.50
C SER A 102 -3.60 1.11 10.83
N ARG A 103 -2.61 1.97 11.06
CA ARG A 103 -2.52 2.81 12.26
C ARG A 103 -3.62 3.87 12.30
N SER A 104 -3.78 4.62 11.21
CA SER A 104 -4.78 5.69 11.11
C SER A 104 -6.18 5.14 11.42
N ARG A 105 -6.51 3.97 10.85
CA ARG A 105 -7.77 3.29 11.12
C ARG A 105 -7.97 2.92 12.59
N ARG A 106 -6.92 2.47 13.30
CA ARG A 106 -6.99 2.20 14.75
C ARG A 106 -7.28 3.46 15.55
N ASN A 107 -6.67 4.59 15.19
CA ASN A 107 -6.82 5.86 15.89
C ASN A 107 -8.21 6.48 15.73
N HIS A 108 -8.94 6.21 14.66
CA HIS A 108 -10.32 6.70 14.51
C HIS A 108 -11.36 5.90 15.29
N GLY A 109 -10.96 4.78 15.93
CA GLY A 109 -11.84 4.00 16.81
C GLY A 109 -13.11 3.51 16.12
N LEU A 110 -13.15 3.50 14.78
CA LEU A 110 -14.29 3.05 14.00
C LEU A 110 -14.51 1.57 14.33
N PRO A 111 -15.57 1.22 15.08
CA PRO A 111 -15.82 -0.16 15.45
C PRO A 111 -16.00 -0.96 14.16
N GLU A 112 -15.37 -2.13 14.12
CA GLU A 112 -15.37 -3.08 13.00
C GLU A 112 -16.79 -3.54 12.59
N LEU A 113 -17.85 -3.08 13.27
CA LEU A 113 -19.11 -3.80 13.42
C LEU A 113 -20.42 -3.03 13.10
N SER A 114 -20.40 -1.92 12.38
CA SER A 114 -21.66 -1.34 11.84
C SER A 114 -21.66 -1.14 10.31
N PHE A 115 -21.07 -2.10 9.58
CA PHE A 115 -21.31 -2.29 8.14
C PHE A 115 -22.52 -3.23 7.93
N ARG A 116 -23.64 -2.94 8.60
CA ARG A 116 -24.87 -3.73 8.50
C ARG A 116 -26.09 -2.82 8.39
N ARG A 117 -26.24 -2.18 7.23
CA ARG A 117 -27.54 -1.90 6.58
C ARG A 117 -27.29 -1.29 5.20
N GLY A 118 -27.76 -1.97 4.16
CA GLY A 118 -27.67 -1.54 2.76
C GLY A 118 -26.95 -2.56 1.88
N PHE A 119 -27.60 -3.70 1.66
CA PHE A 119 -27.17 -4.81 0.81
C PHE A 119 -27.68 -4.52 -0.62
N GLU A 120 -26.96 -3.72 -1.41
CA GLU A 120 -27.22 -3.58 -2.86
C GLU A 120 -26.09 -2.97 -3.71
N ASP A 121 -24.98 -2.51 -3.12
CA ASP A 121 -23.77 -2.18 -3.91
C ASP A 121 -22.77 -3.33 -3.83
N LEU A 122 -22.33 -3.80 -5.00
CA LEU A 122 -21.25 -4.77 -5.26
C LEU A 122 -19.91 -4.23 -4.76
N THR A 123 -19.83 -4.03 -3.45
CA THR A 123 -18.81 -3.26 -2.74
C THR A 123 -17.64 -4.15 -2.41
N TRP A 124 -16.56 -3.95 -3.15
CA TRP A 124 -15.26 -4.58 -2.98
C TRP A 124 -14.92 -4.84 -1.50
N PRO A 125 -14.67 -6.10 -1.10
CA PRO A 125 -14.33 -6.41 0.28
C PRO A 125 -13.18 -5.53 0.75
N LYS A 126 -13.40 -4.78 1.84
CA LYS A 126 -12.45 -3.81 2.41
C LYS A 126 -11.08 -4.39 2.79
N SER A 127 -10.92 -5.70 2.73
CA SER A 127 -9.68 -6.43 2.96
C SER A 127 -8.89 -6.74 1.68
N ILE A 128 -9.49 -6.63 0.48
CA ILE A 128 -8.84 -6.95 -0.79
C ILE A 128 -7.52 -6.17 -0.97
N PRO A 129 -7.46 -4.83 -0.81
CA PRO A 129 -6.22 -4.10 -1.06
C PRO A 129 -5.07 -4.54 -0.13
N LYS A 130 -5.39 -4.92 1.11
CA LYS A 130 -4.39 -5.44 2.06
C LYS A 130 -3.81 -6.77 1.57
N TYR A 131 -4.66 -7.72 1.18
CA TYR A 131 -4.20 -9.03 0.72
C TYR A 131 -3.54 -8.97 -0.67
N ALA A 132 -4.06 -8.14 -1.57
CA ALA A 132 -3.46 -7.92 -2.88
C ALA A 132 -2.06 -7.31 -2.74
N GLY A 133 -1.89 -6.30 -1.88
CA GLY A 133 -0.57 -5.77 -1.55
C GLY A 133 0.34 -6.84 -0.96
N MET A 134 -0.18 -7.70 -0.08
CA MET A 134 0.62 -8.79 0.49
C MET A 134 1.11 -9.79 -0.57
N VAL A 135 0.22 -10.23 -1.46
CA VAL A 135 0.52 -11.18 -2.54
C VAL A 135 1.48 -10.56 -3.55
N GLN A 136 1.25 -9.30 -3.96
CA GLN A 136 2.13 -8.57 -4.87
C GLN A 136 3.55 -8.44 -4.30
N MET A 137 3.69 -8.12 -3.01
CA MET A 137 4.98 -8.06 -2.32
C MET A 137 5.71 -9.42 -2.34
N PHE A 138 5.00 -10.52 -2.13
CA PHE A 138 5.60 -11.86 -2.24
C PHE A 138 6.09 -12.15 -3.66
N PHE A 139 5.26 -11.84 -4.65
CA PHE A 139 5.58 -12.09 -6.05
C PHE A 139 6.81 -11.29 -6.51
N SER A 140 6.87 -10.02 -6.15
CA SER A 140 8.01 -9.14 -6.45
C SER A 140 9.31 -9.52 -5.73
N MET A 141 9.23 -9.96 -4.47
CA MET A 141 10.38 -10.51 -3.74
C MET A 141 10.91 -11.79 -4.38
N ALA A 142 10.00 -12.68 -4.80
CA ALA A 142 10.36 -13.90 -5.52
C ALA A 142 11.04 -13.59 -6.85
N LEU A 143 10.51 -12.63 -7.63
CA LEU A 143 11.13 -12.19 -8.88
C LEU A 143 12.53 -11.62 -8.65
N THR A 144 12.69 -10.77 -7.63
CA THR A 144 13.99 -10.20 -7.27
C THR A 144 15.00 -11.30 -6.95
N LEU A 145 14.62 -12.25 -6.08
CA LEU A 145 15.48 -13.38 -5.75
C LEU A 145 15.85 -14.19 -6.99
N TYR A 146 14.87 -14.43 -7.87
CA TYR A 146 15.09 -15.12 -9.13
C TYR A 146 16.14 -14.41 -9.99
N ILE A 147 15.99 -13.10 -10.25
CA ILE A 147 16.95 -12.29 -11.03
C ILE A 147 18.37 -12.41 -10.46
N TRP A 148 18.52 -12.30 -9.13
CA TRP A 148 19.84 -12.38 -8.50
C TRP A 148 20.43 -13.81 -8.48
N VAL A 149 19.58 -14.84 -8.40
CA VAL A 149 20.03 -16.24 -8.49
C VAL A 149 20.49 -16.57 -9.91
N THR A 150 19.76 -16.09 -10.92
CA THR A 150 20.04 -16.34 -12.34
C THR A 150 20.98 -15.31 -12.98
N ALA A 151 21.50 -14.35 -12.22
CA ALA A 151 22.39 -13.28 -12.68
C ALA A 151 23.54 -13.72 -13.62
N LYS A 152 24.09 -14.92 -13.44
CA LYS A 152 25.19 -15.45 -14.28
C LYS A 152 24.75 -15.93 -15.66
N THR A 153 23.49 -16.28 -15.81
CA THR A 153 22.89 -16.84 -17.02
C THR A 153 21.81 -15.92 -17.58
N PHE A 154 21.73 -14.69 -17.06
CA PHE A 154 20.71 -13.73 -17.43
C PHE A 154 21.13 -13.01 -18.72
N GLY A 155 20.19 -12.82 -19.66
CA GLY A 155 20.46 -12.12 -20.92
C GLY A 155 21.02 -12.99 -22.05
N ASN A 156 21.30 -12.36 -23.19
CA ASN A 156 21.83 -13.00 -24.39
C ASN A 156 23.36 -13.08 -24.32
N HIS A 157 23.93 -14.25 -24.64
CA HIS A 157 25.37 -14.51 -24.54
C HIS A 157 26.24 -13.55 -25.36
N THR A 158 25.69 -12.89 -26.37
CA THR A 158 26.41 -11.91 -27.20
C THR A 158 26.85 -10.65 -26.44
N GLN A 159 26.16 -10.28 -25.35
CA GLN A 159 26.51 -9.11 -24.52
C GLN A 159 27.27 -9.48 -23.23
N ALA A 160 27.49 -10.77 -22.98
CA ALA A 160 28.06 -11.26 -21.72
C ALA A 160 29.48 -10.73 -21.43
N ALA A 161 30.24 -10.31 -22.45
CA ALA A 161 31.57 -9.73 -22.26
C ALA A 161 31.52 -8.39 -21.54
N CYS A 162 30.50 -7.58 -21.81
CA CYS A 162 30.36 -6.23 -21.23
C CYS A 162 29.61 -6.24 -19.91
N GLU A 163 28.78 -7.25 -19.70
CA GLU A 163 28.05 -7.43 -18.45
C GLU A 163 28.95 -7.76 -17.25
N GLN A 164 30.20 -8.17 -17.48
CA GLN A 164 31.15 -8.45 -16.40
C GLN A 164 31.56 -7.21 -15.60
N ASP A 165 31.49 -6.04 -16.22
CA ASP A 165 31.89 -4.76 -15.63
C ASP A 165 30.69 -3.96 -15.07
N VAL A 166 29.49 -4.55 -15.07
CA VAL A 166 28.32 -3.91 -14.49
C VAL A 166 28.52 -3.74 -12.99
N ASN A 167 28.46 -2.49 -12.55
CA ASN A 167 28.61 -2.11 -11.16
C ASN A 167 27.24 -1.94 -10.51
N TYR A 168 26.97 -2.72 -9.47
CA TYR A 168 25.79 -2.58 -8.63
C TYR A 168 26.09 -1.65 -7.45
N VAL A 169 25.25 -0.64 -7.25
CA VAL A 169 25.43 0.36 -6.18
C VAL A 169 24.60 -0.03 -4.97
N VAL A 170 25.26 -0.28 -3.84
CA VAL A 170 24.62 -0.57 -2.54
C VAL A 170 25.21 0.34 -1.49
N PHE A 171 24.38 1.06 -0.74
CA PHE A 171 24.84 2.02 0.28
C PHE A 171 25.92 2.99 -0.26
N PHE A 172 25.73 3.50 -1.47
CA PHE A 172 26.68 4.41 -2.16
C PHE A 172 28.04 3.77 -2.53
N VAL A 173 28.20 2.46 -2.36
CA VAL A 173 29.40 1.72 -2.76
C VAL A 173 29.10 0.95 -4.05
N ALA A 174 29.94 1.16 -5.07
CA ALA A 174 29.90 0.38 -6.31
C ALA A 174 30.57 -0.98 -6.09
N LEU A 175 29.84 -2.06 -6.37
CA LEU A 175 30.31 -3.44 -6.26
C LEU A 175 30.11 -4.15 -7.60
N PRO A 176 31.00 -5.06 -8.03
CA PRO A 176 30.79 -5.82 -9.25
C PRO A 176 29.54 -6.68 -9.11
N ALA A 177 28.56 -6.47 -9.99
CA ALA A 177 27.21 -7.03 -9.85
C ALA A 177 27.23 -8.57 -9.86
N LEU A 178 28.06 -9.17 -10.72
CA LEU A 178 28.15 -10.64 -10.85
C LEU A 178 28.95 -11.32 -9.72
N ARG A 179 29.81 -10.60 -8.99
CA ARG A 179 30.67 -11.14 -7.92
C ARG A 179 30.11 -10.79 -6.54
N SER A 180 30.70 -9.79 -5.88
CA SER A 180 30.33 -9.39 -4.52
C SER A 180 28.92 -8.80 -4.45
N GLY A 181 28.50 -8.05 -5.48
CA GLY A 181 27.18 -7.43 -5.55
C GLY A 181 26.06 -8.47 -5.44
N ARG A 182 26.17 -9.59 -6.17
CA ARG A 182 25.21 -10.71 -6.12
C ARG A 182 25.07 -11.29 -4.73
N ILE A 183 26.18 -11.56 -4.02
CA ILE A 183 26.14 -12.16 -2.69
C ILE A 183 25.47 -11.21 -1.71
N VAL A 184 25.85 -9.93 -1.75
CA VAL A 184 25.27 -8.88 -0.90
C VAL A 184 23.78 -8.70 -1.19
N ALA A 185 23.39 -8.64 -2.47
CA ALA A 185 22.00 -8.50 -2.86
C ALA A 185 21.16 -9.70 -2.43
N LEU A 186 21.63 -10.94 -2.64
CA LEU A 186 20.94 -12.15 -2.17
C LEU A 186 20.79 -12.18 -0.65
N ALA A 187 21.83 -11.80 0.09
CA ALA A 187 21.77 -11.75 1.55
C ALA A 187 20.75 -10.72 2.05
N ILE A 188 20.78 -9.49 1.51
CA ILE A 188 19.86 -8.42 1.89
C ILE A 188 18.41 -8.77 1.50
N THR A 189 18.19 -9.21 0.25
CA THR A 189 16.85 -9.55 -0.26
C THR A 189 16.26 -10.74 0.49
N SER A 190 17.05 -11.77 0.80
CA SER A 190 16.63 -12.92 1.62
C SER A 190 16.28 -12.50 3.04
N LEU A 191 17.11 -11.68 3.70
CA LEU A 191 16.85 -11.17 5.05
C LEU A 191 15.56 -10.35 5.10
N LEU A 192 15.38 -9.41 4.16
CA LEU A 192 14.18 -8.58 4.08
C LEU A 192 12.93 -9.42 3.78
N THR A 193 13.06 -10.44 2.92
CA THR A 193 11.97 -11.39 2.64
C THR A 193 11.58 -12.17 3.89
N ALA A 194 12.56 -12.65 4.67
CA ALA A 194 12.29 -13.36 5.92
C ALA A 194 11.60 -12.46 6.96
N ILE A 195 12.08 -11.22 7.14
CA ILE A 195 11.43 -10.24 8.02
C ILE A 195 9.99 -9.98 7.55
N TYR A 196 9.78 -9.80 6.25
CA TYR A 196 8.46 -9.56 5.69
C TYR A 196 7.51 -10.75 5.87
N LEU A 197 8.00 -11.99 5.68
CA LEU A 197 7.26 -13.22 5.96
C LEU A 197 6.81 -13.27 7.43
N LEU A 198 7.71 -12.96 8.37
CA LEU A 198 7.41 -12.95 9.79
C LEU A 198 6.33 -11.91 10.15
N VAL A 199 6.47 -10.69 9.63
CA VAL A 199 5.47 -9.61 9.85
C VAL A 199 4.13 -9.97 9.25
N SER A 200 4.11 -10.49 8.02
CA SER A 200 2.88 -10.89 7.32
C SER A 200 2.19 -12.06 8.01
N PHE A 201 2.96 -13.06 8.44
CA PHE A 201 2.45 -14.19 9.20
C PHE A 201 1.88 -13.75 10.54
N HIS A 202 2.57 -12.85 11.26
CA HIS A 202 2.08 -12.30 12.52
C HIS A 202 0.76 -11.53 12.35
N GLU A 203 0.65 -10.69 11.32
CA GLU A 203 -0.59 -9.97 10.98
C GLU A 203 -1.74 -10.93 10.60
N LEU A 204 -1.45 -11.95 9.78
CA LEU A 204 -2.44 -12.95 9.37
C LEU A 204 -2.90 -13.80 10.56
N TYR A 205 -1.97 -14.22 11.41
CA TYR A 205 -2.26 -14.98 12.64
C TYR A 205 -3.12 -14.18 13.61
N ASN A 206 -2.79 -12.90 13.84
CA ASN A 206 -3.60 -12.03 14.69
C ASN A 206 -4.99 -11.78 14.11
N HIS A 207 -5.10 -11.62 12.80
CA HIS A 207 -6.39 -11.49 12.12
C HIS A 207 -7.24 -12.76 12.29
N TYR A 208 -6.65 -13.94 12.02
CA TYR A 208 -7.31 -15.23 12.21
C TYR A 208 -7.76 -15.44 13.66
N ARG A 209 -6.90 -15.10 14.64
CA ARG A 209 -7.23 -15.18 16.07
C ARG A 209 -8.38 -14.25 16.45
N SER A 210 -8.40 -13.02 15.92
CA SER A 210 -9.49 -12.05 16.14
C SER A 210 -10.80 -12.57 15.56
N TYR A 211 -10.76 -13.07 14.33
CA TYR A 211 -11.90 -13.67 13.64
C TYR A 211 -12.49 -14.85 14.43
N LYS A 212 -11.65 -15.76 14.93
CA LYS A 212 -12.07 -16.88 15.77
C LYS A 212 -12.78 -16.41 17.05
N ARG A 213 -12.25 -15.38 17.73
CA ARG A 213 -12.87 -14.79 18.93
C ARG A 213 -14.21 -14.13 18.63
N ALA A 214 -14.35 -13.46 17.49
CA ALA A 214 -15.61 -12.86 17.07
C ALA A 214 -16.69 -13.91 16.80
N ARG A 215 -16.32 -15.03 16.16
CA ARG A 215 -17.25 -16.14 15.89
C ARG A 215 -17.79 -16.79 17.17
N VAL A 216 -16.93 -17.01 18.17
CA VAL A 216 -17.34 -17.57 19.48
C VAL A 216 -18.29 -16.63 20.24
N LYS A 217 -18.08 -15.31 20.18
CA LYS A 217 -19.01 -14.35 20.79
C LYS A 217 -20.37 -14.35 20.11
N LYS A 218 -20.41 -14.52 18.78
CA LYS A 218 -21.66 -14.56 18.01
C LYS A 218 -22.48 -15.81 18.34
N SER A 219 -21.85 -16.98 18.53
CA SER A 219 -22.56 -18.19 18.94
C SER A 219 -23.17 -18.09 20.34
N HIS A 220 -22.50 -17.42 21.29
CA HIS A 220 -23.09 -17.17 22.61
C HIS A 220 -24.30 -16.23 22.57
N LEU A 221 -24.22 -15.13 21.80
CA LEU A 221 -25.35 -14.19 21.67
C LEU A 221 -26.58 -14.82 21.02
N GLN A 222 -26.37 -15.73 20.06
CA GLN A 222 -27.46 -16.44 19.41
C GLN A 222 -28.10 -17.47 20.37
N SER A 223 -27.28 -18.22 21.13
CA SER A 223 -27.80 -19.18 22.12
C SER A 223 -28.60 -18.53 23.24
N THR A 224 -28.31 -17.29 23.64
CA THR A 224 -29.09 -16.59 24.67
C THR A 224 -30.45 -16.09 24.16
N SER A 225 -30.65 -15.94 22.85
CA SER A 225 -31.93 -15.46 22.29
C SER A 225 -32.99 -16.56 22.20
N ASP A 226 -32.60 -17.85 22.19
CA ASP A 226 -33.54 -18.96 21.97
C ASP A 226 -34.11 -19.56 23.28
N THR A 227 -33.66 -19.13 24.47
CA THR A 227 -34.08 -19.71 25.77
C THR A 227 -35.26 -18.96 26.44
N SER A 228 -35.93 -18.01 25.77
CA SER A 228 -37.03 -17.24 26.38
C SER A 228 -38.38 -17.34 25.64
N LEU A 229 -38.78 -18.53 25.20
CA LEU A 229 -40.18 -18.83 24.88
C LEU A 229 -40.79 -19.63 26.05
N PRO A 230 -41.55 -18.99 26.96
CA PRO A 230 -42.34 -19.70 27.94
C PRO A 230 -43.53 -20.34 27.23
N THR A 231 -43.56 -21.67 27.21
CA THR A 231 -44.74 -22.47 26.91
C THR A 231 -45.77 -22.25 28.03
N SER A 232 -46.88 -21.60 27.66
CA SER A 232 -48.24 -21.49 28.27
C SER A 232 -48.55 -22.09 29.66
N PRO A 233 -49.53 -21.49 30.35
CA PRO A 233 -50.77 -22.25 30.62
C PRO A 233 -52.08 -21.44 30.38
N PRO A 234 -53.26 -22.10 30.38
CA PRO A 234 -54.55 -21.53 29.97
C PRO A 234 -55.17 -20.57 31.01
N GLN A 235 -56.21 -19.85 30.56
CA GLN A 235 -57.20 -19.03 31.28
C GLN A 235 -57.23 -19.15 32.82
N ALA A 236 -57.17 -18.02 33.53
CA ALA A 236 -58.33 -17.36 34.13
C ALA A 236 -57.87 -16.23 35.08
N ASP A 237 -58.42 -15.04 34.83
CA ASP A 237 -58.88 -14.02 35.79
C ASP A 237 -57.98 -13.44 36.90
N ILE A 238 -58.16 -12.11 37.04
CA ILE A 238 -58.08 -11.28 38.26
C ILE A 238 -56.80 -10.44 38.53
N GLU A 239 -57.10 -9.13 38.64
CA GLU A 239 -56.45 -8.04 39.38
C GLU A 239 -55.16 -7.36 38.89
N MET A 240 -55.41 -6.33 38.07
CA MET A 240 -55.12 -4.92 38.38
C MET A 240 -54.21 -4.66 39.60
N ASN A 241 -52.92 -4.54 39.36
CA ASN A 241 -52.03 -3.74 40.22
C ASN A 241 -51.04 -2.95 39.36
N SER A 242 -51.48 -1.75 39.00
CA SER A 242 -50.65 -0.65 38.53
C SER A 242 -49.90 -0.05 39.72
N ALA A 243 -48.59 -0.28 39.84
CA ALA A 243 -47.60 0.65 40.42
C ALA A 243 -46.31 -0.07 40.86
N HIS A 244 -45.43 -0.46 39.94
CA HIS A 244 -43.98 -0.46 40.19
C HIS A 244 -43.18 -0.90 38.95
N GLN A 245 -43.13 -0.06 37.91
CA GLN A 245 -42.18 -0.29 36.83
C GLN A 245 -41.52 1.01 36.35
N GLU A 246 -41.06 1.79 37.32
CA GLU A 246 -40.10 2.85 37.11
C GLU A 246 -38.68 2.29 37.29
N ARG A 247 -38.28 1.32 36.43
CA ARG A 247 -36.86 1.00 36.26
C ARG A 247 -36.24 2.13 35.46
N VAL A 248 -35.81 3.15 36.21
CA VAL A 248 -34.93 4.25 35.83
C VAL A 248 -33.88 3.75 34.84
N ALA A 249 -34.14 3.97 33.55
CA ALA A 249 -33.15 3.87 32.50
C ALA A 249 -32.13 4.98 32.75
N ARG A 250 -31.14 4.70 33.62
CA ARG A 250 -30.04 5.62 33.90
C ARG A 250 -29.39 5.95 32.56
N PRO A 251 -29.46 7.20 32.07
CA PRO A 251 -28.66 7.59 30.92
C PRO A 251 -27.22 7.44 31.38
N VAL A 252 -26.56 6.40 30.88
CA VAL A 252 -25.13 6.20 31.02
C VAL A 252 -24.46 7.34 30.25
N ASN A 253 -24.36 8.50 30.91
CA ASN A 253 -23.55 9.65 30.55
C ASN A 253 -22.08 9.23 30.71
N ARG A 254 -21.66 8.26 29.89
CA ARG A 254 -20.28 7.82 29.78
C ARG A 254 -19.53 8.92 29.04
N THR A 255 -19.08 9.89 29.83
CA THR A 255 -17.82 10.62 29.63
C THR A 255 -17.48 10.89 28.17
N ARG A 256 -18.22 11.86 27.59
CA ARG A 256 -17.95 12.50 26.29
C ARG A 256 -16.69 13.40 26.30
N THR A 257 -15.80 13.25 27.28
CA THR A 257 -14.61 14.08 27.50
C THR A 257 -13.31 13.46 26.99
N LEU A 258 -13.37 12.40 26.16
CA LEU A 258 -12.17 11.77 25.58
C LEU A 258 -11.99 12.00 24.07
N ASN A 259 -12.68 12.98 23.47
CA ASN A 259 -12.58 13.27 22.03
C ASN A 259 -11.78 14.52 21.68
N HIS A 260 -11.23 15.24 22.68
CA HIS A 260 -10.56 16.52 22.42
C HIS A 260 -9.02 16.43 22.29
N MET A 261 -8.40 15.26 22.50
CA MET A 261 -6.94 15.07 22.41
C MET A 261 -6.51 14.12 21.28
N ARG A 262 -7.04 14.28 20.06
CA ARG A 262 -6.62 13.43 18.91
C ARG A 262 -6.13 14.16 17.66
N LEU A 263 -6.05 15.49 17.69
CA LEU A 263 -5.44 16.28 16.61
C LEU A 263 -4.05 16.84 16.98
N ARG A 264 -3.42 16.32 18.03
CA ARG A 264 -1.97 16.50 18.23
C ARG A 264 -1.33 15.38 17.43
N GLY A 265 -0.73 15.74 16.28
CA GLY A 265 -0.18 14.78 15.32
C GLY A 265 0.55 13.64 16.03
N ASP A 266 0.11 12.41 15.79
CA ASP A 266 0.68 11.22 16.42
C ASP A 266 2.18 11.18 16.06
N PRO A 267 3.10 11.38 17.02
CA PRO A 267 4.53 11.54 16.74
C PRO A 267 5.09 10.33 15.98
N MET A 268 4.45 9.17 16.14
CA MET A 268 4.82 7.97 15.41
C MET A 268 4.35 7.98 13.95
N LEU A 269 3.23 8.62 13.60
CA LEU A 269 2.84 8.81 12.19
C LEU A 269 3.83 9.74 11.49
N VAL A 270 4.23 10.82 12.17
CA VAL A 270 5.28 11.72 11.67
C VAL A 270 6.60 10.97 11.50
N GLY A 271 6.98 10.12 12.47
CA GLY A 271 8.16 9.26 12.37
C GLY A 271 8.11 8.28 11.19
N ILE A 272 6.95 7.66 10.92
CA ILE A 272 6.77 6.80 9.75
C ILE A 272 6.93 7.60 8.46
N GLY A 273 6.33 8.79 8.37
CA GLY A 273 6.45 9.66 7.21
C GLY A 273 7.90 10.10 6.95
N ILE A 274 8.65 10.47 7.99
CA ILE A 274 10.07 10.82 7.88
C ILE A 274 10.89 9.61 7.40
N CYS A 275 10.71 8.44 8.02
CA CYS A 275 11.39 7.20 7.63
C CYS A 275 11.11 6.86 6.15
N GLN A 276 9.85 7.00 5.73
CA GLN A 276 9.44 6.76 4.35
C GLN A 276 10.14 7.70 3.36
N VAL A 277 10.26 9.00 3.68
CA VAL A 277 11.00 9.96 2.84
C VAL A 277 12.47 9.58 2.73
N PHE A 278 13.13 9.17 3.82
CA PHE A 278 14.52 8.73 3.78
C PHE A 278 14.71 7.49 2.92
N VAL A 279 13.87 6.47 3.09
CA VAL A 279 13.92 5.25 2.27
C VAL A 279 13.69 5.58 0.80
N PHE A 280 12.72 6.46 0.50
CA PHE A 280 12.45 6.91 -0.86
C PHE A 280 13.66 7.61 -1.49
N VAL A 281 14.23 8.60 -0.82
CA VAL A 281 15.43 9.33 -1.29
C VAL A 281 16.60 8.37 -1.51
N TYR A 282 16.81 7.42 -0.60
CA TYR A 282 17.82 6.39 -0.74
C TYR A 282 17.66 5.59 -2.04
N PHE A 283 16.45 5.08 -2.33
CA PHE A 283 16.22 4.28 -3.55
C PHE A 283 16.36 5.11 -4.82
N VAL A 284 15.87 6.36 -4.84
CA VAL A 284 16.06 7.26 -5.99
C VAL A 284 17.55 7.49 -6.23
N LEU A 285 18.33 7.80 -5.19
CA LEU A 285 19.77 8.00 -5.32
C LEU A 285 20.49 6.74 -5.79
N CYS A 286 20.16 5.57 -5.23
CA CYS A 286 20.74 4.30 -5.66
C CYS A 286 20.42 3.99 -7.13
N SER A 287 19.19 4.24 -7.59
CA SER A 287 18.79 4.08 -8.99
C SER A 287 19.58 5.02 -9.91
N GLU A 288 19.68 6.31 -9.57
CA GLU A 288 20.39 7.28 -10.41
C GLU A 288 21.91 7.08 -10.40
N LEU A 289 22.48 6.66 -9.27
CA LEU A 289 23.89 6.27 -9.20
C LEU A 289 24.16 5.01 -10.02
N LEU A 290 23.28 4.01 -9.96
CA LEU A 290 23.41 2.80 -10.78
C LEU A 290 23.53 3.17 -12.27
N LEU A 291 22.72 4.10 -12.75
CA LEU A 291 22.78 4.58 -14.13
C LEU A 291 24.05 5.39 -14.41
N ARG A 292 24.48 6.25 -13.49
CA ARG A 292 25.72 7.02 -13.68
C ARG A 292 26.98 6.15 -13.73
N TYR A 293 27.02 5.06 -12.97
CA TYR A 293 28.18 4.17 -12.92
C TYR A 293 28.25 3.17 -14.08
N ASN A 294 27.17 3.00 -14.83
CA ASN A 294 27.11 2.09 -15.97
C ASN A 294 26.79 2.93 -17.20
N THR A 295 27.81 3.22 -18.02
CA THR A 295 27.67 4.06 -19.24
C THR A 295 26.64 3.45 -20.19
N MET A 296 25.45 4.04 -20.24
CA MET A 296 24.42 3.70 -21.22
C MET A 296 24.58 4.56 -22.46
N ASP A 297 24.17 4.02 -23.61
CA ASP A 297 24.10 4.79 -24.85
C ASP A 297 23.04 5.91 -24.71
N ASP A 298 23.22 7.01 -25.43
CA ASP A 298 22.32 8.19 -25.41
C ASP A 298 20.87 7.87 -25.85
N SER A 299 20.61 6.63 -26.30
CA SER A 299 19.29 6.05 -26.52
C SER A 299 18.29 6.24 -25.37
N ASP A 300 18.77 6.41 -24.13
CA ASP A 300 17.94 6.69 -22.95
C ASP A 300 17.23 8.08 -23.01
N ALA A 301 17.68 8.97 -23.90
CA ALA A 301 17.07 10.29 -24.11
C ALA A 301 15.79 10.24 -24.98
N GLU A 302 15.56 9.16 -25.71
CA GLU A 302 14.38 9.03 -26.57
C GLU A 302 13.14 8.65 -25.76
N TRP A 303 12.05 9.39 -26.01
CA TRP A 303 10.77 9.16 -25.36
C TRP A 303 9.99 8.05 -26.08
N GLY A 304 9.94 6.87 -25.45
CA GLY A 304 9.15 5.73 -25.91
C GLY A 304 7.66 5.81 -25.52
N PHE A 305 6.82 4.99 -26.17
CA PHE A 305 5.39 4.89 -25.87
C PHE A 305 5.15 4.44 -24.43
N GLY A 306 5.94 3.49 -23.93
CA GLY A 306 5.83 2.97 -22.57
C GLY A 306 6.09 4.05 -21.51
N GLN A 307 7.02 4.97 -21.78
CA GLN A 307 7.33 6.09 -20.89
C GLN A 307 6.16 7.06 -20.74
N ILE A 308 5.51 7.42 -21.85
CA ILE A 308 4.35 8.31 -21.87
C ILE A 308 3.18 7.65 -21.15
N LEU A 309 2.93 6.37 -21.44
CA LEU A 309 1.87 5.60 -20.79
C LEU A 309 2.10 5.53 -19.26
N ALA A 310 3.34 5.30 -18.83
CA ALA A 310 3.70 5.31 -17.42
C ALA A 310 3.36 6.65 -16.76
N LEU A 311 3.66 7.79 -17.41
CA LEU A 311 3.30 9.11 -16.87
C LEU A 311 1.78 9.32 -16.78
N ILE A 312 1.02 8.89 -17.78
CA ILE A 312 -0.45 9.01 -17.79
C ILE A 312 -1.06 8.27 -16.58
N VAL A 313 -0.51 7.10 -16.23
CA VAL A 313 -0.95 6.30 -15.06
C VAL A 313 -0.75 7.05 -13.74
N THR A 314 0.10 8.09 -13.68
CA THR A 314 0.27 8.91 -12.45
C THR A 314 -0.84 9.94 -12.24
N ILE A 315 -1.59 10.29 -13.28
CA ILE A 315 -2.59 11.37 -13.27
C ILE A 315 -3.68 11.12 -12.22
N PRO A 316 -4.28 9.92 -12.10
CA PRO A 316 -5.30 9.66 -11.08
C PRO A 316 -4.80 9.89 -9.65
N SER A 317 -3.55 9.49 -9.35
CA SER A 317 -2.94 9.73 -8.05
C SER A 317 -2.70 11.22 -7.80
N LEU A 318 -2.27 11.97 -8.83
CA LEU A 318 -2.12 13.42 -8.74
C LEU A 318 -3.46 14.11 -8.47
N ILE A 319 -4.52 13.75 -9.18
CA ILE A 319 -5.86 14.31 -8.98
C ILE A 319 -6.34 14.05 -7.54
N ALA A 320 -6.18 12.83 -7.05
CA ALA A 320 -6.52 12.48 -5.67
C ALA A 320 -5.73 13.33 -4.66
N VAL A 321 -4.43 13.55 -4.90
CA VAL A 321 -3.60 14.43 -4.06
C VAL A 321 -4.16 15.85 -4.08
N VAL A 322 -4.42 16.42 -5.25
CA VAL A 322 -4.95 17.78 -5.41
C VAL A 322 -6.29 17.92 -4.70
N GLN A 323 -7.21 16.97 -4.86
CA GLN A 323 -8.50 16.95 -4.17
C GLN A 323 -8.33 16.87 -2.65
N ALA A 324 -7.41 16.03 -2.16
CA ALA A 324 -7.08 15.93 -0.74
C ALA A 324 -6.53 17.26 -0.20
N PHE A 325 -5.68 17.96 -0.97
CA PHE A 325 -5.17 19.28 -0.60
C PHE A 325 -6.23 20.38 -0.66
N GLN A 326 -7.15 20.35 -1.63
CA GLN A 326 -8.27 21.29 -1.72
C GLN A 326 -9.25 21.11 -0.55
N LYS A 327 -9.60 19.85 -0.22
CA LYS A 327 -10.54 19.52 0.87
C LYS A 327 -9.98 19.87 2.25
N HIS A 328 -8.69 19.64 2.48
CA HIS A 328 -8.08 19.84 3.81
C HIS A 328 -7.29 21.15 3.94
N GLY A 329 -7.05 21.86 2.84
CA GLY A 329 -6.28 23.10 2.78
C GLY A 329 -4.77 22.93 3.07
N PHE A 330 -3.99 23.92 2.65
CA PHE A 330 -2.61 24.12 3.12
C PHE A 330 -2.56 24.78 4.51
N ARG A 331 -3.60 25.54 4.86
CA ARG A 331 -3.65 26.38 6.06
C ARG A 331 -4.16 25.59 7.28
N ASN A 332 -3.19 25.20 8.11
CA ASN A 332 -3.31 24.92 9.53
C ASN A 332 -4.29 23.82 9.95
N LEU A 333 -3.71 22.64 10.16
CA LEU A 333 -4.20 21.56 11.03
C LEU A 333 -4.52 22.00 12.48
N HIS A 334 -4.44 23.30 12.81
CA HIS A 334 -4.37 23.80 14.17
C HIS A 334 -5.64 24.48 14.69
N HIS A 335 -6.63 24.83 13.87
CA HIS A 335 -7.79 25.60 14.37
C HIS A 335 -9.08 25.38 13.57
N LEU A 336 -9.64 24.18 13.63
CA LEU A 336 -11.09 24.01 13.44
C LEU A 336 -11.69 23.50 14.73
N LYS A 337 -11.85 24.44 15.67
CA LYS A 337 -12.77 24.34 16.79
C LYS A 337 -14.17 24.36 16.18
N SER A 338 -14.63 23.22 15.67
CA SER A 338 -16.01 23.08 15.23
C SER A 338 -16.87 23.31 16.45
N LYS A 339 -17.52 24.47 16.50
CA LYS A 339 -18.61 24.72 17.43
C LYS A 339 -19.58 23.55 17.23
N PRO A 340 -19.93 22.78 18.27
CA PRO A 340 -20.97 21.79 18.14
C PRO A 340 -22.23 22.53 17.70
N ARG A 341 -22.64 22.36 16.44
CA ARG A 341 -24.00 22.68 15.99
C ARG A 341 -24.89 21.76 16.82
N ARG A 342 -25.41 22.29 17.93
CA ARG A 342 -26.58 21.74 18.59
C ARG A 342 -27.70 21.82 17.56
N HIS A 343 -27.87 20.77 16.76
CA HIS A 343 -29.15 20.52 16.12
C HIS A 343 -30.12 20.26 17.26
N SER A 344 -30.87 21.30 17.62
CA SER A 344 -32.05 21.18 18.47
C SER A 344 -33.03 20.28 17.71
N PHE A 345 -33.11 19.02 18.14
CA PHE A 345 -34.04 18.03 17.63
C PHE A 345 -35.40 18.28 18.30
N SER A 346 -36.01 19.44 18.04
CA SER A 346 -37.27 19.86 18.66
C SER A 346 -38.43 20.06 17.67
N ASP A 347 -38.23 19.90 16.36
CA ASP A 347 -39.30 20.09 15.35
C ASP A 347 -39.50 18.87 14.44
N PHE A 348 -39.82 17.72 15.04
CA PHE A 348 -40.51 16.66 14.31
C PHE A 348 -41.88 16.47 14.95
N ARG A 349 -42.82 17.37 14.62
CA ARG A 349 -44.26 17.15 14.82
C ARG A 349 -44.72 16.22 13.70
N PRO A 350 -45.16 14.98 14.00
CA PRO A 350 -45.95 14.23 13.03
C PRO A 350 -47.29 14.94 12.86
N GLU A 351 -47.56 15.44 11.65
CA GLU A 351 -48.92 15.80 11.25
C GLU A 351 -49.77 14.52 11.32
N LEU A 352 -50.65 14.45 12.32
CA LEU A 352 -51.72 13.45 12.36
C LEU A 352 -52.69 13.76 11.22
N ASN A 353 -52.72 12.86 10.24
CA ASN A 353 -53.76 12.80 9.22
C ASN A 353 -55.14 12.71 9.87
N SER A 354 -55.98 13.69 9.53
CA SER A 354 -57.42 13.71 9.82
C SER A 354 -58.17 12.65 9.01
N PRO A 355 -59.17 11.95 9.58
CA PRO A 355 -60.05 11.06 8.82
C PRO A 355 -61.03 11.88 7.97
N ARG A 356 -61.04 11.66 6.66
CA ARG A 356 -62.14 12.07 5.78
C ARG A 356 -63.30 11.09 5.99
N ARG A 357 -64.44 11.63 6.44
CA ARG A 357 -65.76 11.04 6.16
C ARG A 357 -66.02 11.22 4.67
N ASP A 358 -66.51 10.17 4.02
CA ASP A 358 -67.85 10.12 3.40
C ASP A 358 -68.24 8.66 3.15
#